data_AF-A0AAW6UJP2-F1
#
_entry.id   AF-A0AAW6UJP2-F1
#
_cell.length_a   1.000
_cell.length_b   1.000
_cell.length_c   1.000
_cell.angle_alpha   90.00
_cell.angle_beta   90.00
_cell.angle_gamma   90.00
#
_symmetry.space_group_name_H-M   'P 1'
#
loop_
_entity.id
_entity.type
_entity.pdbx_description
1 polymer ?
#
loop_
_entity_poly.entity_id
_entity_poly.type
_entity_poly.pdbx_seq_one_letter_code
_entity_poly.pdbx_strand_id
1 'polypeptide(L)'
;MKRVLAFKEKVIELEQLLNTGYPRYRFDRDTSMEISQKITELKDFASQLTKQLKKQYASSELTEFEMAFIEPAISDSYMKGIDKIRRGAKPSQSVYDNLQETLSTLDYWILHIEDYQNK
;
A
#
# COMPACT_ATOMS: atom_id res chain seq x y z
N MET A 1 6.58 12.88 1.47
CA MET A 1 6.93 11.90 0.41
C MET A 1 7.47 10.58 0.96
N LYS A 2 8.40 10.56 1.93
CA LYS A 2 8.98 9.31 2.49
C LYS A 2 7.95 8.23 2.88
N ARG A 3 6.84 8.60 3.53
CA ARG A 3 5.76 7.66 3.92
C ARG A 3 5.11 6.99 2.71
N VAL A 4 4.86 7.75 1.64
CA VAL A 4 4.25 7.26 0.39
C VAL A 4 5.21 6.29 -0.32
N LEU A 5 6.49 6.65 -0.41
CA LEU A 5 7.51 5.79 -1.01
C LEU A 5 7.71 4.48 -0.23
N ALA A 6 7.77 4.55 1.10
CA ALA A 6 7.88 3.35 1.93
C ALA A 6 6.66 2.43 1.81
N PHE A 7 5.46 3.00 1.61
CA PHE A 7 4.27 2.20 1.32
C PHE A 7 4.38 1.53 -0.05
N LYS A 8 4.76 2.28 -1.08
CA LYS A 8 4.97 1.74 -2.43
C LYS A 8 5.98 0.59 -2.44
N GLU A 9 7.12 0.76 -1.79
CA GLU A 9 8.18 -0.26 -1.71
C GLU A 9 7.65 -1.59 -1.15
N LYS A 10 6.91 -1.54 -0.03
CA LYS A 10 6.29 -2.75 0.56
C LYS A 10 5.25 -3.41 -0.35
N VAL A 11 4.50 -2.61 -1.11
CA VAL A 11 3.52 -3.15 -2.07
C VAL A 11 4.25 -3.82 -3.24
N ILE A 12 5.34 -3.22 -3.75
CA ILE A 12 6.16 -3.78 -4.83
C ILE A 12 6.79 -5.11 -4.40
N GLU A 13 7.39 -5.19 -3.22
CA GLU A 13 8.01 -6.43 -2.72
C GLU A 13 7.01 -7.60 -2.73
N LEU A 14 5.79 -7.35 -2.25
CA LEU A 14 4.75 -8.37 -2.21
C LEU A 14 4.18 -8.69 -3.60
N GLU A 15 4.00 -7.68 -4.44
CA GLU A 15 3.53 -7.84 -5.81
C GLU A 15 4.49 -8.70 -6.61
N GLN A 16 5.79 -8.42 -6.54
CA GLN A 16 6.83 -9.19 -7.23
C GLN A 16 6.86 -10.64 -6.78
N LEU A 17 6.79 -10.87 -5.45
CA LEU A 17 6.74 -12.22 -4.90
C LEU A 17 5.49 -12.98 -5.39
N LEU A 18 4.33 -12.32 -5.37
CA LEU A 18 3.07 -12.91 -5.84
C LEU A 18 3.08 -13.17 -7.34
N ASN A 19 3.75 -12.33 -8.13
CA ASN A 19 3.84 -12.46 -9.57
C ASN A 19 4.70 -13.67 -10.02
N THR A 20 5.57 -14.20 -9.15
CA THR A 20 6.32 -15.44 -9.45
C THR A 20 5.42 -16.67 -9.66
N GLY A 21 4.18 -16.63 -9.13
CA GLY A 21 3.18 -17.67 -9.34
C GLY A 21 2.27 -17.45 -10.55
N TYR A 22 2.43 -16.36 -11.31
CA TYR A 22 1.61 -16.08 -12.49
C TYR A 22 1.68 -17.23 -13.52
N PRO A 23 0.59 -17.56 -14.23
CA PRO A 23 -0.76 -16.98 -14.16
C PRO A 23 -1.68 -17.61 -13.12
N ARG A 24 -1.22 -18.66 -12.43
CA ARG A 24 -2.11 -19.49 -11.60
C ARG A 24 -2.10 -19.12 -10.12
N TYR A 25 -1.11 -18.35 -9.69
CA TYR A 25 -0.85 -17.95 -8.30
C TYR A 25 -0.86 -19.17 -7.36
N ARG A 26 -0.24 -20.27 -7.81
CA ARG A 26 -0.09 -21.50 -7.04
C ARG A 26 1.33 -21.58 -6.52
N PHE A 27 1.44 -21.83 -5.22
CA PHE A 27 2.67 -21.91 -4.48
C PHE A 27 2.68 -23.20 -3.67
N ASP A 28 3.86 -23.68 -3.31
CA ASP A 28 3.98 -24.67 -2.24
C ASP A 28 3.50 -24.07 -0.91
N ARG A 29 3.39 -24.93 0.10
CA ARG A 29 2.83 -24.57 1.40
C ARG A 29 3.64 -23.45 2.07
N ASP A 30 4.96 -23.52 2.01
CA ASP A 30 5.83 -22.63 2.77
C ASP A 30 5.82 -21.23 2.14
N THR A 31 5.97 -21.15 0.81
CA THR A 31 5.83 -19.87 0.08
C THR A 31 4.42 -19.29 0.20
N SER A 32 3.37 -20.12 0.15
CA SER A 32 2.01 -19.63 0.37
C SER A 32 1.81 -19.03 1.77
N MET A 33 2.43 -19.62 2.80
CA MET A 33 2.39 -19.09 4.17
C MET A 33 3.18 -17.79 4.29
N GLU A 34 4.36 -17.70 3.69
CA GLU A 34 5.17 -16.48 3.65
C GLU A 34 4.42 -15.31 2.99
N ILE A 35 3.82 -15.53 1.82
CA ILE A 35 3.02 -14.50 1.13
C ILE A 35 1.84 -14.05 1.99
N SER A 36 1.15 -15.00 2.65
CA SER A 36 0.01 -14.69 3.53
C SER A 36 0.43 -13.86 4.75
N GLN A 37 1.64 -14.11 5.28
CA GLN A 37 2.24 -13.33 6.35
C GLN A 37 2.59 -11.91 5.87
N LYS A 38 3.26 -11.79 4.71
CA LYS A 38 3.59 -10.48 4.10
C LYS A 38 2.35 -9.65 3.76
N ILE A 39 1.25 -10.28 3.31
CA ILE A 39 -0.06 -9.62 3.14
C ILE A 39 -0.54 -9.00 4.44
N THR A 40 -0.42 -9.75 5.55
CA THR A 40 -0.84 -9.29 6.87
C THR A 40 0.01 -8.12 7.34
N GLU A 41 1.33 -8.21 7.18
CA GLU A 41 2.28 -7.15 7.53
C GLU A 41 2.04 -5.88 6.71
N LEU A 42 1.80 -6.00 5.40
CA LEU A 42 1.46 -4.86 4.55
C LEU A 42 0.17 -4.18 5.02
N LYS A 43 -0.87 -4.96 5.32
CA LYS A 43 -2.15 -4.42 5.79
C LYS A 43 -2.02 -3.72 7.14
N ASP A 44 -1.28 -4.31 8.06
CA ASP A 44 -1.06 -3.72 9.38
C ASP A 44 -0.20 -2.45 9.28
N PHE A 45 0.85 -2.46 8.45
CA PHE A 45 1.64 -1.27 8.15
C PHE A 45 0.78 -0.12 7.59
N ALA A 46 -0.02 -0.40 6.56
CA ALA A 46 -0.87 0.62 5.93
C ALA A 46 -1.96 1.15 6.88
N SER A 47 -2.55 0.25 7.69
CA SER A 47 -3.52 0.65 8.73
C SER A 47 -2.86 1.52 9.81
N GLN A 48 -1.65 1.18 10.25
CA GLN A 48 -0.89 1.96 11.22
C GLN A 48 -0.53 3.35 10.67
N LEU A 49 -0.02 3.43 9.43
CA LEU A 49 0.25 4.71 8.78
C LEU A 49 -1.00 5.59 8.73
N THR A 50 -2.13 5.04 8.29
CA THR A 50 -3.40 5.78 8.20
C THR A 50 -3.84 6.27 9.59
N LYS A 51 -3.73 5.45 10.64
CA LYS A 51 -4.06 5.84 12.02
C LYS A 51 -3.13 6.93 12.55
N GLN A 52 -1.83 6.82 12.28
CA GLN A 52 -0.84 7.81 12.70
C GLN A 52 -1.11 9.16 12.03
N LEU A 53 -1.36 9.18 10.72
CA LEU A 53 -1.69 10.40 9.99
C LEU A 53 -2.97 11.05 10.50
N LYS A 54 -4.03 10.27 10.75
CA LYS A 54 -5.27 10.79 11.36
C LYS A 54 -5.03 11.40 12.74
N LYS A 55 -4.19 10.77 13.56
CA LYS A 55 -3.82 11.33 14.88
C LYS A 55 -3.05 12.64 14.73
N GLN A 56 -2.05 12.68 13.85
CA GLN A 56 -1.25 13.88 13.57
C GLN A 56 -2.10 15.01 12.99
N TYR A 57 -3.08 14.69 12.14
CA TYR A 57 -4.05 15.65 11.64
C TYR A 57 -4.86 16.26 12.79
N ALA A 58 -5.42 15.42 13.67
CA ALA A 58 -6.22 15.86 14.80
C ALA A 58 -5.43 16.70 15.83
N SER A 59 -4.12 16.46 15.98
CA SER A 59 -3.24 17.25 16.83
C SER A 59 -2.56 18.43 16.14
N SER A 60 -2.91 18.74 14.87
CA SER A 60 -2.28 19.79 14.07
C SER A 60 -0.76 19.64 13.92
N GLU A 61 -0.28 18.40 13.93
CA GLU A 61 1.13 18.03 13.75
C GLU A 61 1.51 17.82 12.28
N LEU A 62 0.52 17.76 11.38
CA LEU A 62 0.77 17.68 9.94
C LEU A 62 0.97 19.09 9.36
N THR A 63 1.98 19.20 8.50
CA THR A 63 2.14 20.39 7.65
C THR A 63 1.00 20.50 6.64
N GLU A 64 0.75 21.70 6.10
CA GLU A 64 -0.25 21.90 5.02
C GLU A 64 0.01 20.98 3.83
N PHE A 65 1.27 20.82 3.45
CA PHE A 65 1.68 19.89 2.39
C PHE A 65 1.33 18.43 2.74
N GLU A 66 1.57 18.00 3.98
CA GLU A 66 1.21 16.65 4.39
C GLU A 66 -0.31 16.42 4.41
N MET A 67 -1.08 17.42 4.84
CA MET A 67 -2.54 17.35 4.81
C MET A 67 -3.10 17.33 3.38
N ALA A 68 -2.51 18.08 2.46
CA ALA A 68 -2.97 18.17 1.08
C ALA A 68 -2.55 16.97 0.22
N PHE A 69 -1.39 16.36 0.52
CA PHE A 69 -0.81 15.35 -0.37
C PHE A 69 -0.51 14.01 0.32
N ILE A 70 0.11 14.02 1.50
CA ILE A 70 0.62 12.78 2.11
C ILE A 70 -0.50 11.97 2.78
N GLU A 71 -1.38 12.63 3.54
CA GLU A 71 -2.53 11.95 4.13
C GLU A 71 -3.49 11.40 3.06
N PRO A 72 -3.90 12.20 2.05
CA PRO A 72 -4.75 11.70 0.98
C PRO A 72 -4.12 10.54 0.20
N ALA A 73 -2.82 10.61 -0.11
CA ALA A 73 -2.14 9.54 -0.84
C ALA A 73 -2.18 8.20 -0.09
N ILE A 74 -1.90 8.20 1.22
CA ILE A 74 -1.94 6.98 2.03
C ILE A 74 -3.38 6.48 2.20
N SER A 75 -4.31 7.39 2.51
CA SER A 75 -5.71 7.07 2.78
C SER A 75 -6.39 6.48 1.53
N ASP A 76 -6.22 7.12 0.37
CA ASP A 76 -6.79 6.68 -0.91
C ASP A 76 -6.22 5.31 -1.33
N SER A 77 -4.90 5.16 -1.26
CA SER A 77 -4.22 3.89 -1.61
C SER A 77 -4.63 2.74 -0.69
N TYR A 78 -4.85 3.02 0.60
CA TYR A 78 -5.39 2.05 1.54
C TYR A 78 -6.83 1.66 1.18
N MET A 79 -7.72 2.63 0.96
CA MET A 79 -9.14 2.39 0.73
C MET A 79 -9.42 1.71 -0.63
N LYS A 80 -8.67 2.06 -1.68
CA LYS A 80 -8.87 1.52 -3.02
C LYS A 80 -8.39 0.07 -3.19
N GLY A 81 -7.33 -0.35 -2.49
CA GLY A 81 -6.77 -1.70 -2.64
C GLY A 81 -6.62 -2.45 -1.32
N ILE A 82 -5.76 -1.98 -0.42
CA ILE A 82 -5.35 -2.74 0.78
C ILE A 82 -6.51 -3.07 1.74
N ASP A 83 -7.51 -2.21 1.86
CA ASP A 83 -8.66 -2.48 2.73
C ASP A 83 -9.47 -3.71 2.28
N LYS A 84 -9.47 -4.00 0.97
CA LYS A 84 -10.17 -5.13 0.35
C LYS A 84 -9.47 -6.47 0.59
N ILE A 85 -8.18 -6.46 0.92
CA ILE A 85 -7.40 -7.68 1.18
C ILE A 85 -7.59 -8.11 2.64
N ARG A 86 -7.99 -9.35 2.90
CA ARG A 86 -8.09 -9.85 4.29
C ARG A 86 -6.71 -10.16 4.87
N ARG A 87 -6.55 -10.00 6.19
CA ARG A 87 -5.38 -10.55 6.90
C ARG A 87 -5.30 -12.06 6.69
N GLY A 88 -4.10 -12.58 6.47
CA GLY A 88 -3.87 -13.99 6.15
C GLY A 88 -4.52 -14.47 4.86
N ALA A 89 -4.89 -13.55 3.95
CA ALA A 89 -5.40 -13.95 2.64
C ALA A 89 -4.35 -14.79 1.91
N LYS A 90 -4.83 -15.83 1.23
CA LYS A 90 -3.97 -16.68 0.42
C LYS A 90 -3.54 -15.96 -0.87
N PRO A 91 -2.37 -16.31 -1.44
CA PRO A 91 -1.98 -15.86 -2.77
C PRO A 91 -3.09 -16.12 -3.77
N SER A 92 -3.47 -15.11 -4.55
CA SER A 92 -4.50 -15.23 -5.58
C SER A 92 -4.45 -14.06 -6.55
N GLN A 93 -5.08 -14.22 -7.71
CA GLN A 93 -5.28 -13.13 -8.68
C GLN A 93 -5.96 -11.92 -8.03
N SER A 94 -6.97 -12.13 -7.18
CA SER A 94 -7.66 -11.01 -6.52
C SER A 94 -6.74 -10.22 -5.57
N VAL A 95 -5.81 -10.88 -4.87
CA VAL A 95 -4.80 -10.17 -4.09
C VAL A 95 -3.90 -9.35 -5.02
N TYR A 96 -3.44 -9.96 -6.13
CA TYR A 96 -2.61 -9.29 -7.13
C TYR A 96 -3.29 -8.03 -7.69
N ASP A 97 -4.56 -8.12 -8.10
CA ASP A 97 -5.33 -7.01 -8.66
C ASP A 97 -5.44 -5.85 -7.66
N ASN A 98 -5.67 -6.15 -6.37
CA ASN A 98 -5.72 -5.12 -5.34
C ASN A 98 -4.35 -4.49 -5.07
N LEU A 99 -3.25 -5.24 -5.20
CA LEU A 99 -1.90 -4.66 -5.11
C LEU A 99 -1.62 -3.74 -6.31
N GLN A 100 -2.02 -4.13 -7.51
CA GLN A 100 -1.90 -3.30 -8.72
C GLN A 100 -2.71 -2.01 -8.64
N GLU A 101 -3.94 -2.06 -8.10
CA GLU A 101 -4.76 -0.88 -7.83
C GLU A 101 -4.07 0.05 -6.82
N THR A 102 -3.49 -0.50 -5.75
CA THR A 102 -2.72 0.27 -4.78
C THR A 102 -1.48 0.91 -5.41
N LEU A 103 -0.71 0.19 -6.23
CA LEU A 103 0.46 0.74 -6.92
C LEU A 103 0.08 1.87 -7.86
N SER A 104 -0.95 1.67 -8.69
CA SER A 104 -1.43 2.69 -9.63
C SER A 104 -1.89 3.96 -8.90
N THR A 105 -2.56 3.80 -7.75
CA THR A 105 -2.97 4.93 -6.90
C THR A 105 -1.77 5.65 -6.30
N LEU A 106 -0.77 4.92 -5.79
CA LEU A 106 0.45 5.52 -5.25
C LEU A 106 1.25 6.26 -6.33
N ASP A 107 1.33 5.71 -7.54
CA ASP A 107 2.03 6.33 -8.67
C ASP A 107 1.38 7.63 -9.09
N TYR A 108 0.05 7.66 -9.18
CA TYR A 108 -0.70 8.89 -9.39
C TYR A 108 -0.33 9.96 -8.36
N TRP A 109 -0.36 9.62 -7.07
CA TRP A 109 -0.05 10.59 -6.01
C TRP A 109 1.40 11.05 -6.02
N ILE A 110 2.34 10.14 -6.31
CA ILE A 110 3.77 10.48 -6.43
C ILE A 110 3.97 11.49 -7.55
N LEU A 111 3.42 11.23 -8.75
CA LEU A 111 3.51 12.16 -9.88
C LEU A 111 2.88 13.52 -9.53
N HIS A 112 1.70 13.53 -8.91
CA HIS A 112 1.06 14.77 -8.49
C HIS A 112 1.85 15.57 -7.46
N ILE A 113 2.55 14.90 -6.54
CA ILE A 113 3.43 15.53 -5.56
C ILE A 113 4.65 16.12 -6.27
N GLU A 114 5.28 15.36 -7.17
CA GLU A 114 6.45 15.82 -7.92
C GLU A 114 6.10 17.04 -8.78
N ASP A 115 4.96 17.02 -9.47
CA ASP A 115 4.46 18.16 -10.25
C ASP A 115 4.20 19.41 -9.40
N TYR A 116 3.77 19.25 -8.14
CA TYR A 116 3.59 20.37 -7.22
C TYR A 116 4.94 20.93 -6.74
N GLN A 117 5.90 20.06 -6.45
CA GLN A 117 7.23 20.47 -5.95
C GLN A 117 8.12 21.10 -7.03
N ASN A 118 7.87 20.79 -8.30
CA ASN A 118 8.58 21.33 -9.45
C ASN A 118 8.01 22.69 -9.94
N LYS A 119 6.96 23.21 -9.30
CA LYS A 119 6.35 24.51 -9.58
C LYS A 119 6.77 25.54 -8.53
#